data_AF-A0A2E0M6I6-F1
#
_entry.id   AF-A0A2E0M6I6-F1
#
_cell.length_a   1.000
_cell.length_b   1.000
_cell.length_c   1.000
_cell.angle_alpha   90.00
_cell.angle_beta   90.00
_cell.angle_gamma   90.00
#
_symmetry.space_group_name_H-M   'P 1'
#
loop_
_entity.id
_entity.type
_entity.pdbx_description
1 polymer ?
#
loop_
_entity_poly.entity_id
_entity_poly.type
_entity_poly.pdbx_seq_one_letter_code
_entity_poly.pdbx_strand_id
1 'polypeptide(L)'
;MSAQPDKQPDDEPDAAALALRGTANSPTLAQSVIGAIDLTAWRDAKWRRLVAETEYDKTREPRGKIPGRMVGMHNFLTSMAAVDTTYRNDPRFEKLASDPAHNNQIRPHSIQEAMVAIAAERAGQIAAPVMRSPDAGLDFVDAKGTPIDVKSPKSPSPFEHWTFDVSEPMASIRSQLALSATNTLTGQSEGVVVLLDTTFLSKEHYQQLAKAMHEQLSPAERARVIETSIPANRMQKDFNVWRNNSWWKRLSSVEYNMVREPIGHVPGNAIGLHSEFDRLENVTQSYRDDPRFETLARDSGHSGQIRPHSIREAMTALAIERTGIFQAPLMRPRSGTIDFVDAVGRPIEINIPMSASMSDNWRFDAERAFAGIERQLNQHAINPVTHLRQDVSLVVDTTYLSTMDYKSLNTLLKTRLSEEQRQRVTVMSIPEKRLMLEPETAPAPGNDRGAPRSSPGPAP
;
A
#
# COMPACT_ATOMS: atom_id res chain seq x y z
N MET A 1 70.76 37.14 -14.34
CA MET A 1 70.76 36.68 -12.94
C MET A 1 69.33 36.73 -12.46
N SER A 2 68.81 35.58 -12.04
CA SER A 2 67.40 35.30 -11.82
C SER A 2 66.78 36.13 -10.69
N ALA A 3 65.59 36.65 -10.94
CA ALA A 3 64.74 37.29 -9.94
C ALA A 3 64.08 36.24 -9.04
N GLN A 4 64.29 36.34 -7.72
CA GLN A 4 63.44 35.68 -6.73
C GLN A 4 62.35 36.68 -6.29
N PRO A 5 61.07 36.27 -6.17
CA PRO A 5 60.01 37.11 -5.67
C PRO A 5 59.89 37.06 -4.14
N ASP A 6 59.22 38.11 -3.64
CA ASP A 6 58.94 38.48 -2.26
C ASP A 6 58.45 37.35 -1.33
N LYS A 7 58.93 37.39 -0.08
CA LYS A 7 58.38 36.66 1.05
C LYS A 7 57.07 37.32 1.51
N GLN A 8 55.97 36.57 1.51
CA GLN A 8 54.78 36.87 2.29
C GLN A 8 55.09 36.79 3.80
N PRO A 9 54.40 37.56 4.66
CA PRO A 9 54.48 37.41 6.11
C PRO A 9 53.77 36.13 6.58
N ASP A 10 54.35 35.49 7.59
CA ASP A 10 53.83 34.31 8.25
C ASP A 10 52.51 34.62 8.98
N ASP A 11 51.43 33.91 8.61
CA ASP A 11 50.19 33.86 9.39
C ASP A 11 50.41 32.99 10.65
N GLU A 12 50.17 33.58 11.82
CA GLU A 12 50.10 32.88 13.10
C GLU A 12 49.04 31.76 13.06
N PRO A 13 49.33 30.55 13.59
CA PRO A 13 48.30 29.54 13.77
C PRO A 13 47.39 29.91 14.95
N ASP A 14 46.11 30.02 14.59
CA ASP A 14 44.91 30.12 15.42
C ASP A 14 45.03 29.43 16.81
N ALA A 15 45.27 30.25 17.84
CA ALA A 15 45.41 29.84 19.23
C ALA A 15 44.15 29.16 19.82
N ALA A 16 43.03 29.16 19.09
CA ALA A 16 41.81 28.46 19.48
C ALA A 16 41.88 26.92 19.32
N ALA A 17 42.78 26.40 18.48
CA ALA A 17 42.85 24.96 18.20
C ALA A 17 43.73 24.15 19.19
N LEU A 18 44.51 24.82 20.04
CA LEU A 18 45.42 24.18 21.01
C LEU A 18 44.86 24.04 22.43
N ALA A 19 43.72 24.68 22.73
CA ALA A 19 43.05 24.55 24.03
C ALA A 19 42.20 23.27 24.21
N LEU A 20 42.04 22.46 23.15
CA LEU A 20 41.15 21.29 23.14
C LEU A 20 41.86 19.93 23.34
N ARG A 21 43.16 19.91 23.66
CA ARG A 21 43.91 18.65 23.86
C ARG A 21 44.48 18.40 25.25
N GLY A 22 44.10 19.19 26.25
CA GLY A 22 44.68 19.03 27.58
C GLY A 22 43.72 19.33 28.71
N THR A 23 42.73 18.47 28.95
CA THR A 23 42.16 18.15 30.28
C THR A 23 41.08 17.07 30.14
N ALA A 24 41.49 15.83 29.88
CA ALA A 24 40.65 14.67 30.16
C ALA A 24 41.04 14.17 31.56
N ASN A 25 40.28 14.56 32.59
CA ASN A 25 40.11 13.88 33.89
C ASN A 25 39.34 14.77 34.88
N SER A 26 38.08 15.08 34.59
CA SER A 26 37.10 15.49 35.62
C SER A 26 35.66 15.37 35.10
N PRO A 27 34.83 14.47 35.66
CA PRO A 27 33.44 14.28 35.22
C PRO A 27 32.51 15.47 35.53
N THR A 28 32.96 16.42 36.35
CA THR A 28 32.14 17.49 36.93
C THR A 28 32.09 18.77 36.09
N LEU A 29 32.92 18.92 35.05
CA LEU A 29 32.95 20.11 34.18
C LEU A 29 32.25 19.90 32.81
N ALA A 30 31.95 18.66 32.43
CA ALA A 30 31.22 18.38 31.19
C ALA A 30 29.73 18.76 31.25
N GLN A 31 29.19 19.01 32.45
CA GLN A 31 27.80 19.44 32.64
C GLN A 31 27.59 20.96 32.65
N SER A 32 28.65 21.78 32.77
CA SER A 32 28.51 23.25 32.82
C SER A 32 28.76 23.97 31.50
N VAL A 33 29.32 23.30 30.48
CA VAL A 33 29.65 23.91 29.17
C VAL A 33 28.62 23.60 28.08
N ILE A 34 27.66 22.69 28.32
CA ILE A 34 26.43 22.59 27.51
C ILE A 34 25.41 23.61 28.05
N GLY A 35 25.84 24.87 28.11
CA GLY A 35 24.97 26.00 28.40
C GLY A 35 24.08 26.26 27.20
N ALA A 36 22.78 26.01 27.37
CA ALA A 36 21.68 26.53 26.56
C ALA A 36 21.96 26.65 25.05
N ILE A 37 22.17 25.52 24.36
CA ILE A 37 21.76 25.48 22.96
C ILE A 37 20.25 25.72 23.01
N ASP A 38 19.79 26.87 22.53
CA ASP A 38 18.38 27.14 22.35
C ASP A 38 17.84 26.11 21.36
N LEU A 39 17.31 25.01 21.89
CA LEU A 39 16.73 23.91 21.14
C LEU A 39 15.61 24.42 20.23
N THR A 40 14.98 25.54 20.57
CA THR A 40 13.99 26.24 19.74
C THR A 40 14.66 26.79 18.49
N ALA A 41 15.73 27.59 18.64
CA ALA A 41 16.48 28.15 17.52
C ALA A 41 17.12 27.07 16.66
N TRP A 42 17.68 26.02 17.26
CA TRP A 42 18.27 24.90 16.51
C TRP A 42 17.21 24.12 15.71
N ARG A 43 16.05 23.82 16.32
CA ARG A 43 14.93 23.16 15.62
C ARG A 43 14.40 24.04 14.50
N ASP A 44 14.21 25.34 14.74
CA ASP A 44 13.72 26.27 13.73
C ASP A 44 14.72 26.41 12.55
N ALA A 45 16.02 26.47 12.84
CA ALA A 45 17.06 26.48 11.81
C ALA A 45 17.10 25.17 11.00
N LYS A 46 16.95 24.01 11.66
CA LYS A 46 16.81 22.71 10.99
C LYS A 46 15.61 22.73 10.03
N TRP A 47 14.46 23.24 10.49
CA TRP A 47 13.24 23.33 9.67
C TRP A 47 13.43 24.24 8.46
N ARG A 48 13.96 25.45 8.65
CA ARG A 48 14.23 26.38 7.54
C ARG A 48 15.17 25.77 6.52
N ARG A 49 16.21 25.05 6.96
CA ARG A 49 17.13 24.34 6.05
C ARG A 49 16.42 23.24 5.28
N LEU A 50 15.56 22.46 5.93
CA LEU A 50 14.84 21.36 5.29
C LEU A 50 13.85 21.88 4.25
N VAL A 51 13.18 23.01 4.53
CA VAL A 51 12.33 23.73 3.56
C VAL A 51 13.18 24.31 2.41
N ALA A 52 14.31 24.96 2.69
CA ALA A 52 15.20 25.49 1.65
C ALA A 52 15.80 24.39 0.75
N GLU A 53 16.11 23.21 1.31
CA GLU A 53 16.54 22.03 0.55
C GLU A 53 15.42 21.43 -0.32
N THR A 54 14.14 21.77 -0.10
CA THR A 54 13.07 21.41 -1.05
C THR A 54 13.05 22.28 -2.30
N GLU A 55 13.66 23.47 -2.26
CA GLU A 55 13.82 24.36 -3.42
C GLU A 55 15.14 24.15 -4.18
N TYR A 56 16.11 23.44 -3.58
CA TYR A 56 17.48 23.33 -4.12
C TYR A 56 17.97 21.88 -4.26
N ASP A 57 18.19 21.50 -5.52
CA ASP A 57 19.00 20.35 -6.01
C ASP A 57 18.47 18.91 -5.75
N LYS A 58 17.86 18.33 -6.80
CA LYS A 58 17.42 16.92 -6.87
C LYS A 58 18.57 15.88 -6.91
N THR A 59 19.84 16.30 -7.00
CA THR A 59 20.97 15.40 -7.32
C THR A 59 21.83 14.98 -6.14
N ARG A 60 21.63 15.55 -4.94
CA ARG A 60 22.37 15.17 -3.73
C ARG A 60 21.53 14.35 -2.76
N GLU A 61 21.95 13.12 -2.48
CA GLU A 61 21.37 12.32 -1.39
C GLU A 61 21.79 12.92 -0.02
N PRO A 62 20.83 13.33 0.84
CA PRO A 62 21.17 13.81 2.17
C PRO A 62 21.71 12.67 3.04
N ARG A 63 22.90 12.87 3.62
CA ARG A 63 23.48 11.98 4.64
C ARG A 63 22.79 12.23 5.99
N GLY A 64 21.63 11.61 6.20
CA GLY A 64 20.84 11.65 7.44
C GLY A 64 19.80 10.52 7.47
N LYS A 65 19.09 10.32 8.59
CA LYS A 65 17.97 9.37 8.69
C LYS A 65 16.90 9.78 7.66
N ILE A 66 16.88 9.13 6.50
CA ILE A 66 15.92 9.46 5.43
C ILE A 66 14.55 8.88 5.81
N PRO A 67 13.49 9.71 5.94
CA PRO A 67 12.12 9.24 6.04
C PRO A 67 11.77 8.33 4.85
N GLY A 68 10.96 7.30 5.07
CA GLY A 68 10.33 6.57 3.96
C GLY A 68 11.00 5.29 3.49
N ARG A 69 11.99 4.79 4.24
CA ARG A 69 12.53 3.44 3.96
C ARG A 69 11.54 2.31 4.20
N MET A 70 10.44 2.58 4.89
CA MET A 70 9.47 1.57 5.34
C MET A 70 8.03 1.87 4.89
N VAL A 71 7.83 2.63 3.80
CA VAL A 71 6.48 2.85 3.24
C VAL A 71 5.77 1.50 3.03
N GLY A 72 4.52 1.40 3.52
CA GLY A 72 3.72 0.16 3.51
C GLY A 72 4.02 -0.87 4.61
N MET A 73 5.10 -0.71 5.39
CA MET A 73 5.41 -1.67 6.46
C MET A 73 4.50 -1.59 7.68
N HIS A 74 3.76 -0.48 7.84
CA HIS A 74 2.84 -0.30 8.95
C HIS A 74 1.77 -1.41 9.01
N ASN A 75 1.44 -2.02 7.87
CA ASN A 75 0.50 -3.14 7.77
C ASN A 75 1.03 -4.46 8.37
N PHE A 76 2.32 -4.55 8.71
CA PHE A 76 2.90 -5.73 9.36
C PHE A 76 2.92 -5.65 10.88
N LEU A 77 2.72 -4.46 11.48
CA LEU A 77 2.67 -4.29 12.93
C LEU A 77 1.30 -4.66 13.51
N THR A 78 0.77 -5.83 13.11
CA THR A 78 -0.57 -6.29 13.49
C THR A 78 -0.61 -7.05 14.81
N SER A 79 0.54 -7.42 15.36
CA SER A 79 0.64 -8.21 16.59
C SER A 79 1.96 -7.99 17.32
N MET A 80 1.99 -8.36 18.60
CA MET A 80 3.21 -8.41 19.42
C MET A 80 4.31 -9.25 18.77
N ALA A 81 3.94 -10.32 18.05
CA ALA A 81 4.86 -11.21 17.36
C ALA A 81 5.58 -10.54 16.16
N ALA A 82 5.08 -9.41 15.67
CA ALA A 82 5.72 -8.61 14.61
C ALA A 82 6.66 -7.51 15.15
N VAL A 83 6.65 -7.25 16.45
CA VAL A 83 7.47 -6.20 17.07
C VAL A 83 8.93 -6.62 17.08
N ASP A 84 9.82 -5.76 16.60
CA ASP A 84 11.27 -6.01 16.65
C ASP A 84 11.73 -6.32 18.09
N THR A 85 12.59 -7.33 18.27
CA THR A 85 12.98 -7.76 19.63
C THR A 85 13.70 -6.66 20.41
N THR A 86 14.32 -5.70 19.74
CA THR A 86 14.92 -4.53 20.40
C THR A 86 13.87 -3.72 21.17
N TYR A 87 12.62 -3.69 20.73
CA TYR A 87 11.51 -3.08 21.46
C TYR A 87 10.79 -4.09 22.34
N ARG A 88 10.49 -5.29 21.82
CA ARG A 88 9.76 -6.34 22.56
C ARG A 88 10.47 -6.74 23.85
N ASN A 89 11.80 -6.70 23.87
CA ASN A 89 12.59 -7.03 25.06
C ASN A 89 12.69 -5.89 26.07
N ASP A 90 12.12 -4.70 25.80
CA ASP A 90 11.95 -3.70 26.85
C ASP A 90 10.94 -4.24 27.86
N PRO A 91 11.29 -4.40 29.15
CA PRO A 91 10.40 -4.99 30.14
C PRO A 91 9.11 -4.18 30.35
N ARG A 92 9.07 -2.93 29.88
CA ARG A 92 7.89 -2.07 29.95
C ARG A 92 7.03 -2.14 28.69
N PHE A 93 7.45 -2.83 27.62
CA PHE A 93 6.82 -2.73 26.31
C PHE A 93 5.34 -3.07 26.33
N GLU A 94 4.95 -4.20 26.93
CA GLU A 94 3.53 -4.60 27.03
C GLU A 94 2.70 -3.57 27.79
N LYS A 95 3.23 -2.99 28.86
CA LYS A 95 2.57 -1.93 29.63
C LYS A 95 2.44 -0.64 28.82
N LEU A 96 3.47 -0.29 28.05
CA LEU A 96 3.45 0.88 27.17
C LEU A 96 2.47 0.70 25.99
N ALA A 97 2.30 -0.53 25.51
CA ALA A 97 1.37 -0.85 24.42
C ALA A 97 -0.08 -1.11 24.90
N SER A 98 -0.31 -1.21 26.21
CA SER A 98 -1.64 -1.40 26.79
C SER A 98 -2.34 -0.06 26.88
N ASP A 99 -3.45 0.11 26.16
CA ASP A 99 -4.14 1.39 26.05
C ASP A 99 -5.32 1.52 27.04
N PRO A 100 -5.23 2.40 28.06
CA PRO A 100 -6.30 2.57 29.05
C PRO A 100 -7.63 3.03 28.43
N ALA A 101 -7.59 3.82 27.35
CA ALA A 101 -8.79 4.28 26.63
C ALA A 101 -9.60 3.11 26.04
N HIS A 102 -8.96 1.94 25.91
CA HIS A 102 -9.51 0.75 25.29
C HIS A 102 -9.45 -0.46 26.22
N ASN A 103 -9.69 -0.25 27.52
CA ASN A 103 -9.69 -1.31 28.56
C ASN A 103 -8.36 -2.08 28.62
N ASN A 104 -7.23 -1.39 28.45
CA ASN A 104 -5.88 -1.95 28.41
C ASN A 104 -5.65 -2.97 27.28
N GLN A 105 -6.47 -2.94 26.22
CA GLN A 105 -6.23 -3.78 25.04
C GLN A 105 -4.97 -3.31 24.31
N ILE A 106 -4.12 -4.28 23.94
CA ILE A 106 -2.99 -4.05 23.04
C ILE A 106 -3.48 -4.16 21.61
N ARG A 107 -3.41 -3.07 20.86
CA ARG A 107 -3.85 -2.97 19.46
C ARG A 107 -2.65 -2.67 18.54
N PRO A 108 -2.76 -2.94 17.23
CA PRO A 108 -1.72 -2.57 16.27
C PRO A 108 -1.25 -1.11 16.39
N HIS A 109 -2.18 -0.19 16.64
CA HIS A 109 -1.89 1.23 16.85
C HIS A 109 -1.06 1.48 18.12
N SER A 110 -1.49 0.96 19.27
CA SER A 110 -0.78 1.16 20.54
C SER A 110 0.58 0.46 20.60
N ILE A 111 0.76 -0.64 19.85
CA ILE A 111 2.07 -1.25 19.62
C ILE A 111 3.01 -0.27 18.91
N GLN A 112 2.55 0.38 17.84
CA GLN A 112 3.34 1.36 17.09
C GLN A 112 3.70 2.55 17.99
N GLU A 113 2.73 3.10 18.72
CA GLU A 113 2.96 4.18 19.70
C GLU A 113 4.05 3.83 20.72
N ALA A 114 3.99 2.63 21.31
CA ALA A 114 4.98 2.16 22.28
C ALA A 114 6.39 2.06 21.68
N MET A 115 6.51 1.55 20.43
CA MET A 115 7.78 1.51 19.72
C MET A 115 8.36 2.91 19.49
N VAL A 116 7.50 3.87 19.11
CA VAL A 116 7.87 5.27 18.87
C VAL A 116 8.35 5.94 20.16
N ALA A 117 7.62 5.78 21.27
CA ALA A 117 7.99 6.32 22.57
C ALA A 117 9.35 5.80 23.06
N ILE A 118 9.58 4.48 22.98
CA ILE A 118 10.87 3.88 23.34
C ILE A 118 11.99 4.34 22.39
N ALA A 119 11.71 4.50 21.09
CA ALA A 119 12.69 5.01 20.13
C ALA A 119 13.11 6.45 20.49
N ALA A 120 12.16 7.31 20.83
CA ALA A 120 12.41 8.69 21.26
C ALA A 120 13.19 8.73 22.59
N GLU A 121 12.81 7.89 23.57
CA GLU A 121 13.52 7.76 24.85
C GLU A 121 14.99 7.35 24.64
N ARG A 122 15.24 6.29 23.87
CA ARG A 122 16.60 5.79 23.59
C ARG A 122 17.45 6.77 22.80
N ALA A 123 16.82 7.62 22.00
CA ALA A 123 17.49 8.70 21.28
C ALA A 123 17.76 9.94 22.15
N GLY A 124 17.32 9.95 23.42
CA GLY A 124 17.45 11.09 24.32
C GLY A 124 16.56 12.28 23.92
N GLN A 125 15.51 12.04 23.13
CA GLN A 125 14.62 13.09 22.64
C GLN A 125 13.54 13.47 23.68
N ILE A 126 13.22 12.55 24.59
CA ILE A 126 12.33 12.71 25.74
C ILE A 126 12.99 12.15 26.99
N ALA A 127 12.52 12.52 28.19
CA ALA A 127 13.14 12.08 29.44
C ALA A 127 12.75 10.64 29.80
N ALA A 128 13.74 9.79 30.08
CA ALA A 128 13.53 8.42 30.51
C ALA A 128 13.26 8.31 32.04
N PRO A 129 12.38 7.40 32.51
CA PRO A 129 11.54 6.52 31.71
C PRO A 129 10.27 7.19 31.16
N VAL A 130 9.90 6.85 29.93
CA VAL A 130 8.54 7.05 29.40
C VAL A 130 7.58 6.02 30.00
N MET A 131 6.36 6.46 30.27
CA MET A 131 5.28 5.66 30.86
C MET A 131 3.98 5.91 30.11
N ARG A 132 3.08 4.92 30.06
CA ARG A 132 1.72 5.10 29.51
C ARG A 132 0.98 6.12 30.37
N SER A 133 0.32 7.09 29.73
CA SER A 133 -0.50 8.07 30.44
C SER A 133 -1.70 7.38 31.11
N PRO A 134 -2.09 7.76 32.34
CA PRO A 134 -3.37 7.35 32.92
C PRO A 134 -4.56 8.12 32.32
N ASP A 135 -4.31 9.27 31.69
CA ASP A 135 -5.32 10.05 30.97
C ASP A 135 -5.55 9.46 29.58
N ALA A 136 -6.79 9.11 29.27
CA ALA A 136 -7.21 8.56 27.98
C ALA A 136 -7.02 9.52 26.80
N GLY A 137 -6.83 10.82 27.05
CA GLY A 137 -6.54 11.84 26.02
C GLY A 137 -5.07 11.96 25.63
N LEU A 138 -4.18 11.17 26.25
CA LEU A 138 -2.74 11.19 26.01
C LEU A 138 -2.20 9.76 25.87
N ASP A 139 -1.13 9.60 25.11
CA ASP A 139 -0.49 8.29 24.98
C ASP A 139 0.51 8.05 26.11
N PHE A 140 1.34 9.05 26.42
CA PHE A 140 2.47 8.87 27.33
C PHE A 140 2.71 10.09 28.23
N VAL A 141 3.49 9.84 29.28
CA VAL A 141 4.17 10.84 30.08
C VAL A 141 5.64 10.47 30.20
N ASP A 142 6.53 11.45 30.10
CA ASP A 142 7.96 11.23 30.29
C ASP A 142 8.36 11.40 31.78
N ALA A 143 9.64 11.18 32.09
CA ALA A 143 10.12 11.26 33.47
C ALA A 143 10.16 12.68 34.06
N LYS A 144 9.84 13.71 33.27
CA LYS A 144 9.62 15.08 33.76
C LYS A 144 8.12 15.38 33.95
N GLY A 145 7.27 14.38 33.75
CA GLY A 145 5.82 14.52 33.80
C GLY A 145 5.23 15.17 32.55
N THR A 146 6.03 15.34 31.48
CA THR A 146 5.60 16.03 30.26
C THR A 146 4.52 15.21 29.55
N PRO A 147 3.34 15.78 29.26
CA PRO A 147 2.28 15.08 28.53
C PRO A 147 2.66 14.91 27.04
N ILE A 148 2.58 13.68 26.55
CA ILE A 148 3.00 13.29 25.21
C ILE A 148 1.88 12.55 24.49
N ASP A 149 1.70 12.90 23.22
CA ASP A 149 0.86 12.18 22.27
C ASP A 149 1.66 11.86 21.01
N VAL A 150 1.40 10.69 20.41
CA VAL A 150 2.11 10.19 19.24
C VAL A 150 1.24 10.34 18.00
N LYS A 151 1.78 11.00 16.98
CA LYS A 151 1.17 11.05 15.64
C LYS A 151 2.01 10.29 14.66
N SER A 152 1.37 9.33 13.96
CA SER A 152 2.05 8.39 13.06
C SER A 152 1.49 8.42 11.65
N PRO A 153 1.65 9.54 10.91
CA PRO A 153 1.20 9.63 9.53
C PRO A 153 1.90 8.59 8.66
N LYS A 154 1.16 8.06 7.69
CA LYS A 154 1.64 6.99 6.80
C LYS A 154 1.58 7.50 5.38
N SER A 155 2.48 7.03 4.53
CA SER A 155 2.30 7.15 3.08
C SER A 155 1.60 5.93 2.53
N PRO A 156 0.80 6.09 1.45
CA PRO A 156 0.24 4.94 0.77
C PRO A 156 1.36 4.02 0.30
N SER A 157 1.22 2.73 0.58
CA SER A 157 2.09 1.73 -0.02
C SER A 157 1.90 1.70 -1.54
N PRO A 158 2.85 1.15 -2.32
CA PRO A 158 2.67 0.97 -3.77
C PRO A 158 1.42 0.15 -4.16
N PHE A 159 0.76 -0.49 -3.19
CA PHE A 159 -0.43 -1.33 -3.38
C PHE A 159 -1.69 -0.71 -2.81
N GLU A 160 -1.59 0.45 -2.18
CA GLU A 160 -2.73 1.18 -1.65
C GLU A 160 -3.15 2.25 -2.66
N HIS A 161 -4.46 2.40 -2.83
CA HIS A 161 -5.03 3.25 -3.87
C HIS A 161 -5.49 4.63 -3.35
N TRP A 162 -5.24 4.93 -2.08
CA TRP A 162 -5.52 6.25 -1.50
C TRP A 162 -4.32 7.18 -1.69
N THR A 163 -4.57 8.49 -1.75
CA THR A 163 -3.54 9.52 -1.87
C THR A 163 -3.24 10.13 -0.52
N PHE A 164 -1.96 10.39 -0.22
CA PHE A 164 -1.60 11.12 0.98
C PHE A 164 -2.16 12.54 0.92
N ASP A 165 -3.09 12.84 1.82
CA ASP A 165 -3.54 14.20 2.06
C ASP A 165 -2.79 14.75 3.28
N VAL A 166 -2.01 15.81 3.08
CA VAL A 166 -1.27 16.48 4.15
C VAL A 166 -2.20 17.20 5.15
N SER A 167 -3.44 17.52 4.75
CA SER A 167 -4.40 18.24 5.58
C SER A 167 -4.83 17.43 6.80
N GLU A 168 -5.01 16.11 6.65
CA GLU A 168 -5.42 15.19 7.72
C GLU A 168 -4.40 15.08 8.87
N PRO A 169 -3.12 14.73 8.63
CA PRO A 169 -2.14 14.67 9.70
C PRO A 169 -1.87 16.04 10.31
N MET A 170 -1.93 17.12 9.52
CA MET A 170 -1.80 18.48 10.06
C MET A 170 -2.95 18.85 11.00
N ALA A 171 -4.19 18.51 10.65
CA ALA A 171 -5.34 18.73 11.52
C ALA A 171 -5.17 17.98 12.85
N SER A 172 -4.72 16.72 12.79
CA SER A 172 -4.48 15.88 13.97
C SER A 172 -3.34 16.41 14.86
N ILE A 173 -2.24 16.89 14.27
CA ILE A 173 -1.13 17.51 15.01
C ILE A 173 -1.61 18.79 15.70
N ARG A 174 -2.33 19.66 14.98
CA ARG A 174 -2.84 20.92 15.52
C ARG A 174 -3.86 20.71 16.63
N SER A 175 -4.79 19.77 16.46
CA SER A 175 -5.77 19.47 17.51
C SER A 175 -5.09 19.05 18.79
N GLN A 176 -4.01 18.27 18.69
CA GLN A 176 -3.25 17.86 19.87
C GLN A 176 -2.44 18.99 20.50
N LEU A 177 -1.77 19.81 19.69
CA LEU A 177 -0.98 20.94 20.20
C LEU A 177 -1.86 22.02 20.88
N ALA A 178 -3.15 22.10 20.52
CA ALA A 178 -4.11 22.98 21.17
C ALA A 178 -4.52 22.52 22.58
N LEU A 179 -4.24 21.26 22.94
CA LEU A 179 -4.55 20.73 24.26
C LEU A 179 -3.50 21.14 25.30
N SER A 180 -3.96 21.27 26.53
CA SER A 180 -3.11 21.30 27.72
C SER A 180 -3.47 20.12 28.61
N ALA A 181 -2.49 19.59 29.32
CA ALA A 181 -2.68 18.53 30.29
C ALA A 181 -1.85 18.78 31.54
N THR A 182 -2.27 18.18 32.65
CA THR A 182 -1.56 18.31 33.92
C THR A 182 -0.26 17.54 33.88
N ASN A 183 0.86 18.23 34.08
CA ASN A 183 2.15 17.60 34.30
C ASN A 183 2.07 16.76 35.57
N THR A 184 2.36 15.46 35.46
CA THR A 184 2.14 14.49 36.54
C THR A 184 3.08 14.65 37.73
N LEU A 185 4.16 15.43 37.59
CA LEU A 185 5.10 15.73 38.66
C LEU A 185 4.84 17.09 39.31
N THR A 186 4.61 18.12 38.50
CA THR A 186 4.48 19.50 39.01
C THR A 186 3.03 19.88 39.33
N GLY A 187 2.05 19.15 38.79
CA GLY A 187 0.63 19.51 38.87
C GLY A 187 0.25 20.71 38.01
N GLN A 188 1.18 21.29 37.25
CA GLN A 188 0.92 22.45 36.41
C GLN A 188 0.29 22.03 35.08
N SER A 189 -0.58 22.89 34.54
CA SER A 189 -1.12 22.70 33.19
C SER A 189 -0.04 23.09 32.16
N GLU A 190 0.40 22.11 31.37
CA GLU A 190 1.40 22.28 30.32
C GLU A 190 0.83 21.91 28.96
N GLY A 191 1.34 22.52 27.89
CA GLY A 191 0.92 22.17 26.54
C GLY A 191 1.43 20.78 26.15
N VAL A 192 0.58 20.01 25.45
CA VAL A 192 0.96 18.66 25.00
C VAL A 192 2.13 18.71 24.01
N VAL A 193 3.07 17.77 24.15
CA VAL A 193 4.15 17.51 23.20
C VAL A 193 3.71 16.42 22.22
N VAL A 194 3.96 16.64 20.94
CA VAL A 194 3.66 15.67 19.88
C VAL A 194 4.95 14.95 19.47
N LEU A 195 5.00 13.63 19.67
CA LEU A 195 5.98 12.76 19.04
C LEU A 195 5.51 12.41 17.62
N LEU A 196 6.15 12.99 16.62
CA LEU A 196 5.83 12.72 15.22
C LEU A 196 6.64 11.54 14.70
N ASP A 197 6.00 10.39 14.50
CA ASP A 197 6.59 9.22 13.88
C ASP A 197 6.66 9.39 12.36
N THR A 198 7.87 9.57 11.85
CA THR A 198 8.16 9.77 10.42
C THR A 198 8.56 8.46 9.71
N THR A 199 8.50 7.33 10.41
CA THR A 199 9.00 6.02 9.95
C THR A 199 8.36 5.58 8.63
N PHE A 200 7.07 5.82 8.47
CA PHE A 200 6.25 5.29 7.36
C PHE A 200 5.88 6.34 6.30
N LEU A 201 6.46 7.56 6.39
CA LEU A 201 6.27 8.60 5.39
C LEU A 201 7.32 8.50 4.30
N SER A 202 6.92 8.49 3.02
CA SER A 202 7.84 8.68 1.90
C SER A 202 8.56 10.04 2.05
N LYS A 203 9.69 10.18 1.36
CA LYS A 203 10.44 11.44 1.38
C LYS A 203 9.57 12.61 0.93
N GLU A 204 8.77 12.41 -0.11
CA GLU A 204 7.90 13.42 -0.70
C GLU A 204 6.79 13.84 0.28
N HIS A 205 6.11 12.88 0.89
CA HIS A 205 5.03 13.17 1.86
C HIS A 205 5.56 13.76 3.17
N TYR A 206 6.75 13.35 3.61
CA TYR A 206 7.44 14.03 4.70
C TYR A 206 7.75 15.48 4.35
N GLN A 207 8.25 15.78 3.15
CA GLN A 207 8.50 17.16 2.72
C GLN A 207 7.22 17.99 2.66
N GLN A 208 6.11 17.42 2.19
CA GLN A 208 4.80 18.09 2.22
C GLN A 208 4.37 18.42 3.65
N LEU A 209 4.46 17.44 4.56
CA LEU A 209 4.10 17.63 5.97
C LEU A 209 5.03 18.64 6.68
N ALA A 210 6.33 18.54 6.43
CA ALA A 210 7.35 19.48 6.91
C ALA A 210 7.02 20.92 6.53
N LYS A 211 6.73 21.14 5.24
CA LYS A 211 6.32 22.44 4.70
C LYS A 211 5.05 22.94 5.37
N ALA A 212 4.03 22.10 5.45
CA ALA A 212 2.75 22.46 6.08
C ALA A 212 2.92 22.81 7.58
N MET A 213 3.76 22.08 8.33
CA MET A 213 4.08 22.41 9.72
C MET A 213 4.80 23.76 9.84
N HIS A 214 5.71 24.08 8.92
CA HIS A 214 6.40 25.38 8.93
C HIS A 214 5.44 26.55 8.67
N GLU A 215 4.51 26.38 7.73
CA GLU A 215 3.54 27.41 7.32
C GLU A 215 2.40 27.60 8.33
N GLN A 216 1.95 26.51 8.98
CA GLN A 216 0.71 26.52 9.77
C GLN A 216 0.91 26.49 11.29
N LEU A 217 2.08 26.11 11.80
CA LEU A 217 2.36 26.09 13.25
C LEU A 217 3.20 27.31 13.63
N SER A 218 2.91 27.92 14.78
CA SER A 218 3.77 28.94 15.39
C SER A 218 5.12 28.35 15.83
N PRO A 219 6.17 29.19 16.03
CA PRO A 219 7.45 28.71 16.55
C PRO A 219 7.34 27.93 17.88
N ALA A 220 6.45 28.36 18.77
CA ALA A 220 6.21 27.71 20.06
C ALA A 220 5.52 26.33 19.89
N GLU A 221 4.58 26.21 18.95
CA GLU A 221 3.96 24.93 18.61
C GLU A 221 4.97 23.97 17.97
N ARG A 222 5.77 24.44 17.01
CA ARG A 222 6.83 23.64 16.40
C ARG A 222 7.86 23.15 17.42
N ALA A 223 8.16 23.95 18.43
CA ALA A 223 9.06 23.55 19.51
C ALA A 223 8.53 22.34 20.31
N ARG A 224 7.21 22.13 20.35
CA ARG A 224 6.54 20.99 20.98
C ARG A 224 6.35 19.79 20.05
N VAL A 225 6.75 19.88 18.78
CA VAL A 225 6.79 18.73 17.87
C VAL A 225 8.19 18.12 17.89
N ILE A 226 8.29 16.86 18.29
CA ILE A 226 9.53 16.10 18.32
C ILE A 226 9.44 15.01 17.25
N GLU A 227 10.20 15.19 16.18
CA GLU A 227 10.32 14.18 15.13
C GLU A 227 11.12 12.99 15.63
N THR A 228 10.59 11.80 15.40
CA THR A 228 11.30 10.56 15.66
C THR A 228 11.06 9.56 14.54
N SER A 229 11.87 8.52 14.53
CA SER A 229 11.80 7.45 13.55
C SER A 229 12.30 6.17 14.21
N ILE A 230 11.57 5.07 14.02
CA ILE A 230 11.97 3.75 14.46
C ILE A 230 13.15 3.31 13.57
N PRO A 231 14.36 3.07 14.13
CA PRO A 231 15.51 2.67 13.36
C PRO A 231 15.24 1.41 12.51
N ALA A 232 15.55 1.51 11.22
CA ALA A 232 15.20 0.49 10.24
C ALA A 232 16.05 -0.80 10.34
N ASN A 233 17.11 -0.82 11.15
CA ASN A 233 18.19 -1.81 11.11
C ASN A 233 17.75 -3.29 11.19
N ARG A 234 16.60 -3.63 11.78
CA ARG A 234 16.10 -5.01 11.78
C ARG A 234 14.71 -5.21 11.18
N MET A 235 13.79 -4.24 11.29
CA MET A 235 12.58 -4.23 10.45
C MET A 235 12.91 -4.24 8.95
N GLN A 236 13.94 -3.50 8.52
CA GLN A 236 14.45 -3.56 7.15
C GLN A 236 15.08 -4.92 6.84
N LYS A 237 15.65 -5.64 7.80
CA LYS A 237 16.21 -6.97 7.55
C LYS A 237 15.09 -7.97 7.28
N ASP A 238 14.05 -7.98 8.09
CA ASP A 238 12.89 -8.85 7.89
C ASP A 238 12.12 -8.46 6.63
N PHE A 239 11.97 -7.15 6.39
CA PHE A 239 11.45 -6.63 5.13
C PHE A 239 12.34 -6.98 3.94
N ASN A 240 13.67 -6.93 4.07
CA ASN A 240 14.57 -7.32 3.00
C ASN A 240 14.56 -8.83 2.80
N VAL A 241 14.37 -9.65 3.83
CA VAL A 241 14.16 -11.10 3.67
C VAL A 241 12.85 -11.35 2.92
N TRP A 242 11.80 -10.62 3.27
CA TRP A 242 10.52 -10.66 2.57
C TRP A 242 10.64 -10.15 1.12
N ARG A 243 11.24 -8.98 0.89
CA ARG A 243 11.52 -8.34 -0.41
C ARG A 243 12.52 -9.13 -1.26
N ASN A 244 13.46 -9.84 -0.65
CA ASN A 244 14.45 -10.66 -1.36
C ASN A 244 14.02 -12.12 -1.49
N ASN A 245 12.87 -12.51 -0.93
CA ASN A 245 12.22 -13.75 -1.32
C ASN A 245 11.96 -13.69 -2.84
N SER A 246 12.22 -14.80 -3.52
CA SER A 246 12.08 -14.98 -4.98
C SER A 246 10.78 -14.43 -5.57
N TRP A 247 9.69 -14.39 -4.79
CA TRP A 247 8.41 -13.81 -5.16
C TRP A 247 8.49 -12.29 -5.45
N TRP A 248 9.12 -11.52 -4.57
CA TRP A 248 9.25 -10.06 -4.72
C TRP A 248 10.24 -9.65 -5.81
N LYS A 249 11.39 -10.32 -5.88
CA LYS A 249 12.37 -10.07 -6.95
C LYS A 249 11.76 -10.33 -8.33
N ARG A 250 10.92 -11.37 -8.48
CA ARG A 250 10.16 -11.62 -9.72
C ARG A 250 9.13 -10.53 -10.00
N LEU A 251 8.46 -10.00 -8.99
CA LEU A 251 7.51 -8.89 -9.19
C LEU A 251 8.20 -7.60 -9.63
N SER A 252 9.36 -7.26 -9.05
CA SER A 252 10.10 -6.04 -9.40
C SER A 252 10.98 -6.17 -10.66
N SER A 253 11.44 -7.38 -11.01
CA SER A 253 12.27 -7.59 -12.21
C SER A 253 11.45 -7.78 -13.49
N VAL A 254 10.14 -8.03 -13.38
CA VAL A 254 9.24 -8.21 -14.53
C VAL A 254 8.90 -6.88 -15.21
N GLU A 255 9.07 -5.74 -14.55
CA GLU A 255 8.89 -4.42 -15.20
C GLU A 255 9.95 -4.13 -16.28
N TYR A 256 11.08 -4.85 -16.33
CA TYR A 256 12.18 -4.53 -17.25
C TYR A 256 12.38 -5.52 -18.43
N ASN A 257 11.69 -6.66 -18.44
CA ASN A 257 11.90 -7.71 -19.46
C ASN A 257 10.59 -8.20 -20.13
N MET A 258 9.61 -7.33 -20.37
CA MET A 258 8.42 -7.66 -21.17
C MET A 258 8.55 -7.28 -22.65
N VAL A 259 9.64 -7.68 -23.29
CA VAL A 259 9.71 -7.76 -24.75
C VAL A 259 10.16 -9.18 -25.10
N ARG A 260 9.20 -10.03 -25.53
CA ARG A 260 9.33 -11.40 -26.09
C ARG A 260 8.95 -12.59 -25.19
N GLU A 261 7.70 -12.64 -24.73
CA GLU A 261 7.00 -13.94 -24.66
C GLU A 261 5.74 -13.93 -25.55
N PRO A 262 5.43 -15.02 -26.27
CA PRO A 262 4.29 -15.08 -27.16
C PRO A 262 2.99 -15.31 -26.34
N ILE A 263 2.15 -14.27 -26.29
CA ILE A 263 0.71 -14.30 -25.98
C ILE A 263 0.33 -15.09 -24.70
N GLY A 264 0.75 -14.57 -23.54
CA GLY A 264 0.14 -14.89 -22.25
C GLY A 264 -0.81 -13.76 -21.82
N HIS A 265 -2.10 -14.06 -21.67
CA HIS A 265 -3.15 -13.09 -21.35
C HIS A 265 -2.93 -12.41 -19.99
N VAL A 266 -3.07 -11.08 -19.94
CA VAL A 266 -2.94 -10.24 -18.73
C VAL A 266 -4.35 -9.82 -18.27
N PRO A 267 -4.69 -9.87 -16.97
CA PRO A 267 -5.97 -9.38 -16.45
C PRO A 267 -6.17 -7.90 -16.74
N GLY A 268 -7.41 -7.49 -17.00
CA GLY A 268 -7.76 -6.07 -17.12
C GLY A 268 -7.72 -5.36 -15.76
N ASN A 269 -7.37 -4.08 -15.74
CA ASN A 269 -7.55 -3.19 -14.57
C ASN A 269 -9.05 -2.92 -14.33
N ALA A 270 -9.79 -3.93 -13.89
CA ALA A 270 -11.25 -3.97 -13.82
C ALA A 270 -11.83 -3.71 -12.41
N ILE A 271 -11.14 -2.90 -11.60
CA ILE A 271 -11.61 -2.55 -10.25
C ILE A 271 -12.90 -1.73 -10.38
N GLY A 272 -13.99 -2.19 -9.75
CA GLY A 272 -15.31 -1.52 -9.80
C GLY A 272 -16.26 -1.99 -10.89
N LEU A 273 -15.82 -2.84 -11.83
CA LEU A 273 -16.70 -3.32 -12.92
C LEU A 273 -17.78 -4.31 -12.47
N HIS A 274 -17.79 -4.77 -11.22
CA HIS A 274 -18.78 -5.75 -10.78
C HIS A 274 -20.18 -5.14 -10.61
N SER A 275 -20.27 -3.87 -10.21
CA SER A 275 -21.54 -3.13 -10.07
C SER A 275 -22.15 -2.77 -11.43
N GLU A 276 -21.32 -2.68 -12.47
CA GLU A 276 -21.80 -2.44 -13.82
C GLU A 276 -22.64 -3.62 -14.35
N PHE A 277 -22.47 -4.86 -13.89
CA PHE A 277 -23.20 -6.02 -14.43
C PHE A 277 -24.42 -6.39 -13.59
N ASP A 278 -24.95 -5.44 -12.84
CA ASP A 278 -26.15 -5.67 -12.04
C ASP A 278 -27.41 -5.81 -12.88
N ARG A 279 -27.34 -5.47 -14.18
CA ARG A 279 -28.48 -5.44 -15.10
C ARG A 279 -28.11 -5.94 -16.49
N LEU A 280 -29.09 -6.55 -17.16
CA LEU A 280 -28.98 -7.03 -18.55
C LEU A 280 -28.56 -5.92 -19.52
N GLU A 281 -28.99 -4.68 -19.26
CA GLU A 281 -28.70 -3.51 -20.09
C GLU A 281 -27.21 -3.12 -20.13
N ASN A 282 -26.39 -3.67 -19.25
CA ASN A 282 -24.95 -3.42 -19.20
C ASN A 282 -24.10 -4.55 -19.77
N VAL A 283 -24.74 -5.63 -20.23
CA VAL A 283 -24.06 -6.73 -20.95
C VAL A 283 -23.62 -6.25 -22.33
N THR A 284 -22.37 -6.51 -22.72
CA THR A 284 -21.86 -6.18 -24.06
C THR A 284 -22.81 -6.69 -25.15
N GLN A 285 -23.07 -5.88 -26.17
CA GLN A 285 -24.03 -6.21 -27.24
C GLN A 285 -23.74 -7.58 -27.88
N SER A 286 -22.46 -7.91 -28.08
CA SER A 286 -21.98 -9.20 -28.60
C SER A 286 -22.45 -10.44 -27.82
N TYR A 287 -22.72 -10.31 -26.52
CA TYR A 287 -23.27 -11.39 -25.70
C TYR A 287 -24.79 -11.32 -25.64
N ARG A 288 -25.36 -10.10 -25.60
CA ARG A 288 -26.81 -9.88 -25.57
C ARG A 288 -27.51 -10.36 -26.85
N ASP A 289 -26.81 -10.27 -27.99
CA ASP A 289 -27.32 -10.72 -29.29
C ASP A 289 -27.36 -12.25 -29.42
N ASP A 290 -26.72 -13.01 -28.52
CA ASP A 290 -26.87 -14.47 -28.53
C ASP A 290 -28.32 -14.83 -28.09
N PRO A 291 -29.10 -15.52 -28.94
CA PRO A 291 -30.51 -15.83 -28.63
C PRO A 291 -30.68 -16.71 -27.38
N ARG A 292 -29.60 -17.33 -26.89
CA ARG A 292 -29.60 -18.16 -25.68
C ARG A 292 -29.24 -17.37 -24.42
N PHE A 293 -28.77 -16.12 -24.52
CA PHE A 293 -28.21 -15.39 -23.38
C PHE A 293 -29.16 -15.32 -22.18
N GLU A 294 -30.42 -14.90 -22.40
CA GLU A 294 -31.40 -14.86 -21.31
C GLU A 294 -31.66 -16.24 -20.70
N THR A 295 -31.66 -17.30 -21.52
CA THR A 295 -31.86 -18.67 -21.03
C THR A 295 -30.67 -19.11 -20.17
N LEU A 296 -29.44 -18.78 -20.58
CA LEU A 296 -28.22 -19.06 -19.83
C LEU A 296 -28.10 -18.22 -18.56
N ALA A 297 -28.69 -17.03 -18.52
CA ALA A 297 -28.67 -16.14 -17.36
C ALA A 297 -29.77 -16.45 -16.33
N ARG A 298 -30.76 -17.28 -16.65
CA ARG A 298 -31.83 -17.71 -15.72
C ARG A 298 -31.34 -18.85 -14.85
N ASP A 299 -31.05 -18.56 -13.59
CA ASP A 299 -30.56 -19.56 -12.65
C ASP A 299 -31.72 -20.40 -12.05
N SER A 300 -31.78 -21.67 -12.43
CA SER A 300 -32.78 -22.62 -11.96
C SER A 300 -32.69 -22.89 -10.46
N GLY A 301 -31.49 -22.79 -9.85
CA GLY A 301 -31.28 -22.90 -8.40
C GLY A 301 -31.87 -21.73 -7.61
N HIS A 302 -32.16 -20.61 -8.29
CA HIS A 302 -32.67 -19.38 -7.69
C HIS A 302 -33.98 -18.92 -8.34
N SER A 303 -34.95 -19.82 -8.45
CA SER A 303 -36.32 -19.55 -8.97
C SER A 303 -36.38 -19.07 -10.43
N GLY A 304 -35.32 -19.26 -11.21
CA GLY A 304 -35.24 -18.79 -12.60
C GLY A 304 -35.09 -17.27 -12.73
N GLN A 305 -34.73 -16.58 -11.65
CA GLN A 305 -34.43 -15.15 -11.68
C GLN A 305 -33.09 -14.89 -12.35
N ILE A 306 -33.02 -13.81 -13.12
CA ILE A 306 -31.76 -13.29 -13.66
C ILE A 306 -31.16 -12.38 -12.61
N ARG A 307 -29.94 -12.70 -12.15
CA ARG A 307 -29.22 -11.97 -11.10
C ARG A 307 -27.88 -11.47 -11.65
N PRO A 308 -27.25 -10.48 -11.02
CA PRO A 308 -25.94 -10.00 -11.44
C PRO A 308 -24.90 -11.13 -11.59
N HIS A 309 -24.93 -12.09 -10.67
CA HIS A 309 -24.04 -13.24 -10.72
C HIS A 309 -24.29 -14.15 -11.93
N SER A 310 -25.55 -14.51 -12.19
CA SER A 310 -25.91 -15.41 -13.29
C SER A 310 -25.76 -14.76 -14.67
N ILE A 311 -25.86 -13.43 -14.76
CA ILE A 311 -25.49 -12.65 -15.95
C ILE A 311 -24.01 -12.85 -16.28
N ARG A 312 -23.13 -12.69 -15.28
CA ARG A 312 -21.68 -12.87 -15.46
C ARG A 312 -21.35 -14.31 -15.86
N GLU A 313 -21.94 -15.30 -15.19
CA GLU A 313 -21.80 -16.71 -15.57
C GLU A 313 -22.23 -16.98 -17.02
N ALA A 314 -23.35 -16.43 -17.47
CA ALA A 314 -23.81 -16.58 -18.85
C ALA A 314 -22.82 -15.95 -19.85
N MET A 315 -22.25 -14.78 -19.53
CA MET A 315 -21.20 -14.17 -20.34
C MET A 315 -19.94 -15.06 -20.40
N THR A 316 -19.50 -15.60 -19.25
CA THR A 316 -18.36 -16.51 -19.19
C THR A 316 -18.63 -17.78 -20.00
N ALA A 317 -19.83 -18.35 -19.91
CA ALA A 317 -20.23 -19.53 -20.68
C ALA A 317 -20.16 -19.30 -22.20
N LEU A 318 -20.72 -18.19 -22.69
CA LEU A 318 -20.62 -17.85 -24.12
C LEU A 318 -19.18 -17.52 -24.53
N ALA A 319 -18.40 -16.87 -23.67
CA ALA A 319 -17.00 -16.57 -23.94
C ALA A 319 -16.16 -17.86 -24.04
N ILE A 320 -16.42 -18.85 -23.18
CA ILE A 320 -15.66 -20.10 -23.21
C ILE A 320 -16.05 -20.98 -24.40
N GLU A 321 -17.31 -20.96 -24.87
CA GLU A 321 -17.70 -21.62 -26.13
C GLU A 321 -16.84 -21.16 -27.31
N ARG A 322 -16.56 -19.85 -27.40
CA ARG A 322 -15.74 -19.26 -28.47
C ARG A 322 -14.29 -19.78 -28.45
N THR A 323 -13.82 -20.33 -27.33
CA THR A 323 -12.47 -20.90 -27.22
C THR A 323 -12.37 -22.34 -27.75
N GLY A 324 -13.51 -23.05 -27.87
CA GLY A 324 -13.54 -24.46 -28.25
C GLY A 324 -13.05 -25.44 -27.17
N ILE A 325 -12.75 -24.97 -25.95
CA ILE A 325 -12.31 -25.82 -24.83
C ILE A 325 -13.42 -26.80 -24.41
N PHE A 326 -14.69 -26.37 -24.46
CA PHE A 326 -15.86 -27.20 -24.21
C PHE A 326 -16.71 -27.34 -25.48
N GLN A 327 -17.45 -28.43 -25.58
CA GLN A 327 -18.29 -28.69 -26.76
C GLN A 327 -19.57 -27.85 -26.69
N ALA A 328 -19.70 -26.86 -27.57
CA ALA A 328 -20.91 -26.07 -27.69
C ALA A 328 -22.09 -26.90 -28.24
N PRO A 329 -23.35 -26.56 -27.90
CA PRO A 329 -23.73 -25.49 -26.98
C PRO A 329 -23.59 -25.91 -25.51
N LEU A 330 -23.12 -24.98 -24.67
CA LEU A 330 -23.31 -25.03 -23.24
C LEU A 330 -24.77 -24.76 -22.91
N MET A 331 -25.27 -25.48 -21.91
CA MET A 331 -26.64 -25.39 -21.42
C MET A 331 -26.65 -25.30 -19.90
N ARG A 332 -27.52 -24.45 -19.34
CA ARG A 332 -27.75 -24.43 -17.90
C ARG A 332 -28.73 -25.55 -17.50
N PRO A 333 -28.37 -26.47 -16.59
CA PRO A 333 -29.27 -27.55 -16.18
C PRO A 333 -30.44 -27.01 -15.34
N ARG A 334 -31.50 -27.82 -15.21
CA ARG A 334 -32.64 -27.50 -14.35
C ARG A 334 -32.41 -27.79 -12.87
N SER A 335 -31.39 -28.60 -12.53
CA SER A 335 -31.15 -29.03 -11.15
C SER A 335 -30.58 -27.92 -10.26
N GLY A 336 -29.92 -26.91 -10.85
CA GLY A 336 -29.22 -25.85 -10.12
C GLY A 336 -28.02 -26.33 -9.30
N THR A 337 -27.59 -27.58 -9.47
CA THR A 337 -26.47 -28.17 -8.71
C THR A 337 -25.10 -27.88 -9.31
N ILE A 338 -25.07 -27.48 -10.58
CA ILE A 338 -23.92 -27.10 -11.38
C ILE A 338 -24.36 -26.01 -12.34
N ASP A 339 -23.45 -25.13 -12.71
CA ASP A 339 -23.80 -23.96 -13.53
C ASP A 339 -24.15 -24.33 -14.98
N PHE A 340 -23.35 -25.18 -15.62
CA PHE A 340 -23.52 -25.54 -17.03
C PHE A 340 -23.16 -26.99 -17.33
N VAL A 341 -23.68 -27.50 -18.44
CA VAL A 341 -23.21 -28.72 -19.10
C VAL A 341 -22.86 -28.43 -20.54
N ASP A 342 -21.84 -29.09 -21.07
CA ASP A 342 -21.53 -29.05 -22.51
C ASP A 342 -22.40 -30.02 -23.32
N ALA A 343 -22.21 -30.04 -24.65
CA ALA A 343 -22.99 -30.88 -25.55
C ALA A 343 -22.84 -32.39 -25.31
N VAL A 344 -21.79 -32.85 -24.62
CA VAL A 344 -21.60 -34.26 -24.21
C VAL A 344 -22.00 -34.50 -22.75
N GLY A 345 -22.62 -33.51 -22.11
CA GLY A 345 -23.12 -33.56 -20.75
C GLY A 345 -22.04 -33.40 -19.68
N ARG A 346 -20.83 -32.96 -20.01
CA ARG A 346 -19.76 -32.73 -19.02
C ARG A 346 -20.21 -31.60 -18.08
N PRO A 347 -20.20 -31.82 -16.74
CA PRO A 347 -20.56 -30.77 -15.79
C PRO A 347 -19.47 -29.72 -15.69
N ILE A 348 -19.88 -28.45 -15.73
CA ILE A 348 -19.04 -27.27 -15.68
C ILE A 348 -19.56 -26.32 -14.60
N GLU A 349 -18.65 -25.89 -13.73
CA GLU A 349 -18.87 -24.85 -12.73
C GLU A 349 -18.09 -23.60 -13.11
N ILE A 350 -18.63 -22.42 -12.80
CA ILE A 350 -17.99 -21.13 -13.07
C ILE A 350 -17.74 -20.41 -11.74
N ASN A 351 -16.47 -20.09 -11.48
CA ASN A 351 -16.07 -19.25 -10.36
C ASN A 351 -15.63 -17.87 -10.87
N ILE A 352 -16.21 -16.82 -10.31
CA ILE A 352 -15.97 -15.43 -10.74
C ILE A 352 -15.41 -14.65 -9.54
N PRO A 353 -14.12 -14.82 -9.19
CA PRO A 353 -13.51 -14.06 -8.11
C PRO A 353 -13.47 -12.57 -8.48
N MET A 354 -13.77 -11.71 -7.52
CA MET A 354 -13.89 -10.27 -7.72
C MET A 354 -12.95 -9.51 -6.78
N SER A 355 -12.26 -8.51 -7.31
CA SER A 355 -11.58 -7.53 -6.49
C SER A 355 -12.56 -6.53 -5.90
N ALA A 356 -12.29 -6.09 -4.67
CA ALA A 356 -13.02 -4.99 -4.05
C ALA A 356 -12.88 -3.72 -4.89
N SER A 357 -13.99 -2.99 -5.06
CA SER A 357 -13.99 -1.64 -5.65
C SER A 357 -13.41 -0.62 -4.67
N MET A 358 -13.12 0.60 -5.15
CA MET A 358 -12.66 1.69 -4.28
C MET A 358 -13.68 2.09 -3.19
N SER A 359 -14.97 1.84 -3.41
CA SER A 359 -16.04 2.11 -2.44
C SER A 359 -16.31 0.97 -1.48
N ASP A 360 -15.72 -0.20 -1.69
CA ASP A 360 -15.97 -1.37 -0.85
C ASP A 360 -15.16 -1.32 0.45
N ASN A 361 -15.78 -1.76 1.55
CA ASN A 361 -15.16 -1.87 2.87
C ASN A 361 -14.47 -3.23 3.12
N TRP A 362 -14.39 -4.09 2.10
CA TRP A 362 -13.76 -5.40 2.16
C TRP A 362 -12.54 -5.46 1.23
N ARG A 363 -11.69 -6.48 1.40
CA ARG A 363 -10.53 -6.72 0.55
C ARG A 363 -10.61 -8.11 -0.07
N PHE A 364 -10.08 -8.27 -1.27
CA PHE A 364 -9.96 -9.58 -1.87
C PHE A 364 -9.06 -10.48 -1.01
N ASP A 365 -9.56 -11.67 -0.70
CA ASP A 365 -8.85 -12.70 0.05
C ASP A 365 -8.61 -13.89 -0.88
N ALA A 366 -7.39 -13.98 -1.38
CA ALA A 366 -6.99 -15.02 -2.32
C ALA A 366 -7.10 -16.44 -1.73
N GLU A 367 -6.85 -16.60 -0.43
CA GLU A 367 -6.97 -17.89 0.26
C GLU A 367 -8.43 -18.32 0.36
N ARG A 368 -9.32 -17.39 0.73
CA ARG A 368 -10.76 -17.66 0.75
C ARG A 368 -11.31 -17.98 -0.64
N ALA A 369 -10.89 -17.24 -1.65
CA ALA A 369 -11.27 -17.50 -3.04
C ALA A 369 -10.77 -18.89 -3.50
N PHE A 370 -9.51 -19.22 -3.22
CA PHE A 370 -8.91 -20.51 -3.51
C PHE A 370 -9.65 -21.67 -2.81
N ALA A 371 -9.99 -21.53 -1.53
CA ALA A 371 -10.74 -22.54 -0.79
C ALA A 371 -12.13 -22.81 -1.40
N GLY A 372 -12.77 -21.77 -1.98
CA GLY A 372 -14.01 -21.92 -2.75
C GLY A 372 -13.82 -22.77 -4.01
N ILE A 373 -12.75 -22.48 -4.77
CA ILE A 373 -12.35 -23.21 -5.98
C ILE A 373 -12.02 -24.67 -5.67
N GLU A 374 -11.22 -24.93 -4.64
CA GLU A 374 -10.86 -26.29 -4.22
C GLU A 374 -12.11 -27.10 -3.82
N ARG A 375 -13.04 -26.48 -3.10
CA ARG A 375 -14.31 -27.12 -2.75
C ARG A 375 -15.14 -27.47 -3.98
N GLN A 376 -15.22 -26.59 -4.98
CA GLN A 376 -15.94 -26.86 -6.24
C GLN A 376 -15.28 -27.99 -7.04
N LEU A 377 -13.94 -28.05 -7.09
CA LEU A 377 -13.22 -29.13 -7.77
C LEU A 377 -13.44 -30.50 -7.12
N ASN A 378 -13.72 -30.54 -5.81
CA ASN A 378 -14.02 -31.78 -5.10
C ASN A 378 -15.50 -32.19 -5.22
N GLN A 379 -16.31 -31.47 -6.00
CA GLN A 379 -17.69 -31.85 -6.30
C GLN A 379 -17.77 -32.80 -7.50
N HIS A 380 -18.89 -33.50 -7.56
CA HIS A 380 -19.26 -34.36 -8.67
C HIS A 380 -20.71 -34.10 -9.04
N ALA A 381 -21.04 -34.27 -10.32
CA ALA A 381 -22.39 -34.15 -10.81
C ALA A 381 -22.76 -35.32 -11.72
N ILE A 382 -24.06 -35.58 -11.85
CA ILE A 382 -24.56 -36.57 -12.80
C ILE A 382 -24.55 -35.94 -14.19
N ASN A 383 -23.82 -36.55 -15.12
CA ASN A 383 -23.87 -36.17 -16.52
C ASN A 383 -25.28 -36.47 -17.06
N PRO A 384 -26.01 -35.49 -17.59
CA PRO A 384 -27.40 -35.67 -18.01
C PRO A 384 -27.56 -36.53 -19.27
N VAL A 385 -26.49 -36.75 -20.03
CA VAL A 385 -26.47 -37.56 -21.26
C VAL A 385 -26.15 -39.03 -20.93
N THR A 386 -25.11 -39.25 -20.12
CA THR A 386 -24.62 -40.61 -19.81
C THR A 386 -25.20 -41.19 -18.51
N HIS A 387 -25.80 -40.36 -17.68
CA HIS A 387 -26.26 -40.68 -16.32
C HIS A 387 -25.15 -41.18 -15.37
N LEU A 388 -23.88 -41.00 -15.75
CA LEU A 388 -22.74 -41.34 -14.90
C LEU A 388 -22.36 -40.16 -14.02
N ARG A 389 -21.90 -40.46 -12.80
CA ARG A 389 -21.27 -39.48 -11.93
C ARG A 389 -19.93 -39.08 -12.54
N GLN A 390 -19.76 -37.79 -12.78
CA GLN A 390 -18.55 -37.21 -13.34
C GLN A 390 -18.01 -36.10 -12.45
N ASP A 391 -16.71 -35.93 -12.54
CA ASP A 391 -15.96 -34.86 -11.94
C ASP A 391 -16.28 -33.52 -12.61
N VAL A 392 -16.44 -32.48 -11.80
CA VAL A 392 -16.76 -31.13 -12.29
C VAL A 392 -15.54 -30.51 -12.98
N SER A 393 -15.74 -29.91 -14.16
CA SER A 393 -14.75 -29.02 -14.78
C SER A 393 -14.99 -27.59 -14.27
N LEU A 394 -13.94 -26.85 -13.95
CA LEU A 394 -14.07 -25.51 -13.38
C LEU A 394 -13.54 -24.45 -14.33
N VAL A 395 -14.33 -23.41 -14.57
CA VAL A 395 -13.88 -22.19 -15.25
C VAL A 395 -13.70 -21.09 -14.21
N VAL A 396 -12.50 -20.52 -14.13
CA VAL A 396 -12.19 -19.37 -13.25
C VAL A 396 -12.13 -18.11 -14.11
N ASP A 397 -13.18 -17.29 -14.04
CA ASP A 397 -13.26 -16.02 -14.76
C ASP A 397 -12.57 -14.90 -13.97
N THR A 398 -11.40 -14.52 -14.45
CA THR A 398 -10.54 -13.51 -13.82
C THR A 398 -10.77 -12.10 -14.33
N THR A 399 -11.82 -11.88 -15.14
CA THR A 399 -12.17 -10.57 -15.72
C THR A 399 -12.32 -9.47 -14.67
N TYR A 400 -12.71 -9.82 -13.45
CA TYR A 400 -13.03 -8.87 -12.37
C TYR A 400 -11.93 -8.77 -11.31
N LEU A 401 -10.77 -9.38 -11.56
CA LEU A 401 -9.63 -9.28 -10.67
C LEU A 401 -8.71 -8.15 -11.09
N SER A 402 -8.25 -7.38 -10.11
CA SER A 402 -7.08 -6.54 -10.25
C SER A 402 -5.88 -7.39 -10.66
N THR A 403 -4.90 -6.77 -11.33
CA THR A 403 -3.66 -7.45 -11.71
C THR A 403 -2.99 -8.14 -10.51
N MET A 404 -3.08 -7.53 -9.32
CA MET A 404 -2.48 -8.06 -8.10
C MET A 404 -3.25 -9.25 -7.54
N ASP A 405 -4.57 -9.13 -7.45
CA ASP A 405 -5.43 -10.19 -6.91
C ASP A 405 -5.41 -11.44 -7.80
N TYR A 406 -5.37 -11.24 -9.13
CA TYR A 406 -5.12 -12.32 -10.08
C TYR A 406 -3.78 -13.01 -9.81
N LYS A 407 -2.68 -12.25 -9.65
CA LYS A 407 -1.36 -12.84 -9.39
C LYS A 407 -1.36 -13.66 -8.10
N SER A 408 -1.99 -13.15 -7.05
CA SER A 408 -2.15 -13.84 -5.77
C SER A 408 -2.93 -15.14 -5.94
N LEU A 409 -4.11 -15.09 -6.56
CA LEU A 409 -4.94 -16.28 -6.80
C LEU A 409 -4.25 -17.30 -7.72
N ASN A 410 -3.69 -16.85 -8.84
CA ASN A 410 -3.01 -17.70 -9.82
C ASN A 410 -1.78 -18.41 -9.21
N THR A 411 -1.10 -17.77 -8.25
CA THR A 411 -0.02 -18.42 -7.51
C THR A 411 -0.56 -19.61 -6.72
N LEU A 412 -1.67 -19.45 -5.99
CA LEU A 412 -2.30 -20.54 -5.24
C LEU A 412 -2.80 -21.65 -6.16
N LEU A 413 -3.46 -21.32 -7.27
CA LEU A 413 -3.90 -22.29 -8.27
C LEU A 413 -2.75 -23.15 -8.80
N LYS A 414 -1.60 -22.53 -9.08
CA LYS A 414 -0.42 -23.24 -9.60
C LYS A 414 0.27 -24.11 -8.55
N THR A 415 0.40 -23.62 -7.32
CA THR A 415 1.22 -24.27 -6.29
C THR A 415 0.47 -25.28 -5.44
N ARG A 416 -0.86 -25.15 -5.30
CA ARG A 416 -1.65 -25.96 -4.36
C ARG A 416 -2.57 -26.98 -5.01
N LEU A 417 -3.02 -26.76 -6.25
CA LEU A 417 -3.81 -27.78 -6.95
C LEU A 417 -2.94 -28.97 -7.34
N SER A 418 -3.51 -30.17 -7.31
CA SER A 418 -2.88 -31.35 -7.91
C SER A 418 -2.82 -31.21 -9.43
N GLU A 419 -1.99 -32.03 -10.11
CA GLU A 419 -1.93 -32.02 -11.56
C GLU A 419 -3.28 -32.38 -12.21
N GLU A 420 -3.97 -33.37 -11.65
CA GLU A 420 -5.31 -33.77 -12.07
C GLU A 420 -6.32 -32.64 -11.91
N GLN A 421 -6.30 -31.93 -10.78
CA GLN A 421 -7.15 -30.76 -10.57
C GLN A 421 -6.83 -29.64 -11.56
N ARG A 422 -5.54 -29.36 -11.84
CA ARG A 422 -5.14 -28.34 -12.81
C ARG A 422 -5.67 -28.64 -14.22
N GLN A 423 -5.70 -29.90 -14.63
CA GLN A 423 -6.24 -30.30 -15.94
C GLN A 423 -7.76 -30.05 -16.07
N ARG A 424 -8.46 -29.94 -14.94
CA ARG A 424 -9.90 -29.65 -14.87
C ARG A 424 -10.20 -28.16 -14.71
N VAL A 425 -9.19 -27.31 -14.50
CA VAL A 425 -9.35 -25.86 -14.32
C VAL A 425 -8.99 -25.11 -15.59
N THR A 426 -9.93 -24.32 -16.09
CA THR A 426 -9.70 -23.35 -17.15
C THR A 426 -9.73 -21.94 -16.58
N VAL A 427 -8.60 -21.23 -16.60
CA VAL A 427 -8.53 -19.83 -16.18
C VAL A 427 -8.69 -18.94 -17.41
N MET A 428 -9.64 -18.01 -17.39
CA MET A 428 -9.89 -17.12 -18.52
C MET A 428 -10.18 -15.68 -18.10
N SER A 429 -10.19 -14.78 -19.09
CA SER A 429 -10.68 -13.41 -18.97
C SER A 429 -11.42 -13.04 -20.24
N ILE A 430 -12.54 -12.32 -20.12
CA ILE A 430 -13.38 -11.89 -21.22
C ILE A 430 -12.76 -10.64 -21.87
N PRO A 431 -12.23 -10.74 -23.11
CA PRO A 431 -11.44 -9.67 -23.72
C PRO A 431 -12.27 -8.44 -24.10
N GLU A 432 -13.56 -8.61 -24.38
CA GLU A 432 -14.46 -7.57 -24.89
C GLU A 432 -14.70 -6.40 -23.91
N LYS A 433 -14.25 -6.52 -22.65
CA LYS A 433 -14.24 -5.41 -21.69
C LYS A 433 -13.05 -4.47 -21.81
N ARG A 434 -11.96 -4.91 -22.42
CA ARG A 434 -10.76 -4.08 -22.55
C ARG A 434 -11.00 -2.86 -23.47
N LEU A 435 -11.95 -2.99 -24.40
CA LEU A 435 -12.25 -1.97 -25.41
C LEU A 435 -13.18 -0.84 -24.91
N MET A 436 -13.89 -1.01 -23.78
CA MET A 436 -14.78 0.04 -23.26
C MET A 436 -14.08 1.02 -22.29
N LEU A 437 -12.91 0.66 -21.76
CA LEU A 437 -12.15 1.47 -20.80
C LEU A 437 -11.03 2.29 -21.44
N GLU A 438 -10.65 1.98 -22.67
CA GLU A 438 -9.81 2.86 -23.47
C GLU A 438 -10.75 3.91 -24.09
N PRO A 439 -10.62 5.21 -23.77
CA PRO A 439 -11.37 6.21 -24.52
C PRO A 439 -11.02 5.99 -25.99
N GLU A 440 -12.03 5.87 -26.85
CA GLU A 440 -11.85 5.96 -28.29
C GLU A 440 -10.99 7.21 -28.52
N THR A 441 -9.71 7.00 -28.83
CA THR A 441 -8.85 8.10 -29.22
C THR A 441 -9.46 8.56 -30.53
N ALA A 442 -10.24 9.65 -30.45
CA ALA A 442 -10.83 10.28 -31.61
C ALA A 442 -9.75 10.31 -32.69
N PRO A 443 -10.01 9.81 -33.91
CA PRO A 443 -9.01 9.77 -34.95
C PRO A 443 -8.38 11.16 -35.02
N ALA A 444 -7.06 11.20 -34.82
CA ALA A 444 -6.32 12.46 -34.85
C ALA A 444 -6.79 13.24 -36.08
N PRO A 445 -7.17 14.54 -35.94
CA PRO A 445 -7.70 15.31 -37.06
C PRO A 445 -6.74 15.14 -38.22
N GLY A 446 -7.27 14.59 -39.31
CA GLY A 446 -6.49 14.19 -40.47
C GLY A 446 -5.57 15.33 -40.86
N ASN A 447 -4.28 15.04 -40.93
CA ASN A 447 -3.35 15.87 -41.67
C ASN A 447 -3.82 15.81 -43.13
N ASP A 448 -4.67 16.75 -43.49
CA ASP A 448 -5.10 17.04 -44.85
C ASP A 448 -3.87 17.57 -45.59
N ARG A 449 -2.96 16.65 -45.94
CA ARG A 449 -1.84 16.92 -46.82
C ARG A 449 -2.43 17.12 -48.19
N GLY A 450 -2.59 18.41 -48.51
CA GLY A 450 -3.12 18.90 -49.76
C GLY A 450 -2.67 18.07 -50.96
N ALA A 451 -3.66 17.69 -51.76
CA ALA A 451 -3.45 17.16 -53.09
C ALA A 451 -2.51 18.10 -53.88
N PRO A 452 -1.52 17.57 -54.61
CA PRO A 452 -0.69 18.39 -55.47
C PRO A 452 -1.56 18.99 -56.58
N ARG A 453 -1.66 20.32 -56.60
CA ARG A 453 -2.22 21.06 -57.73
C ARG A 453 -1.38 20.75 -58.97
N SER A 454 -1.98 20.06 -59.92
CA SER A 454 -1.47 19.89 -61.27
C SER A 454 -1.42 21.25 -61.97
N SER A 455 -0.22 21.70 -62.31
CA SER A 455 0.01 22.81 -63.22
C SER A 455 -0.43 22.41 -64.64
N PRO A 456 -1.16 23.27 -65.38
CA PRO A 456 -1.46 23.01 -66.78
C PRO A 456 -0.21 23.28 -67.63
N GLY A 457 0.28 22.25 -68.32
CA GLY A 457 1.27 22.41 -69.38
C GLY A 457 0.64 23.07 -70.63
N PRO A 458 1.43 23.80 -71.44
CA PRO A 458 0.92 24.53 -72.59
C PRO A 458 0.59 23.55 -73.74
N ALA A 459 -0.56 23.75 -74.37
CA ALA A 459 -0.97 23.02 -75.56
C ALA A 459 -0.30 23.59 -76.83
N PRO A 460 -0.05 22.78 -77.86
CA PRO A 460 -0.14 23.22 -79.25
C PRO A 460 -1.60 23.35 -79.72
#